data_AF-A0A6I4UYK6-F1
#
_entry.id   AF-A0A6I4UYK6-F1
#
_cell.length_a   1.000
_cell.length_b   1.000
_cell.length_c   1.000
_cell.angle_alpha   90.00
_cell.angle_beta   90.00
_cell.angle_gamma   90.00
#
_symmetry.space_group_name_H-M   'P 1'
#
loop_
_entity.id
_entity.type
_entity.pdbx_description
1 polymer ?
#
loop_
_entity_poly.entity_id
_entity_poly.type
_entity_poly.pdbx_seq_one_letter_code
_entity_poly.pdbx_strand_id
1 'polypeptide(L)'
;MPDDRPDPAEEDIWAGDRRLSRPDSSLPDWYTPDVIYRPIPIAWFAGALVLQCIAMPIVFMLTLGSGPIAIVMASALVTGTIGWITWQRGIGNAALAWRIATITMLAGFLALNCFVALS
;
A
#
# COMPACT_ATOMS: atom_id res chain seq x y z
N MET A 1 -14.50 48.95 26.29
CA MET A 1 -15.21 48.02 25.38
C MET A 1 -15.60 46.82 26.20
N PRO A 2 -16.85 46.34 26.15
CA PRO A 2 -17.23 45.08 26.78
C PRO A 2 -16.40 43.94 26.14
N ASP A 3 -15.85 43.08 26.98
CA ASP A 3 -14.95 41.98 26.59
C ASP A 3 -15.79 40.89 25.91
N ASP A 4 -15.84 40.92 24.58
CA ASP A 4 -16.63 40.01 23.73
C ASP A 4 -15.94 38.64 23.58
N ARG A 5 -15.48 38.08 24.72
CA ARG A 5 -14.82 36.77 24.77
C ARG A 5 -15.90 35.68 24.90
N PRO A 6 -15.86 34.63 24.07
CA PRO A 6 -16.72 33.47 24.29
C PRO A 6 -16.47 32.92 25.69
N ASP A 7 -17.56 32.64 26.42
CA ASP A 7 -17.53 32.21 27.83
C ASP A 7 -16.54 31.03 27.99
N PRO A 8 -15.46 31.18 28.77
CA PRO A 8 -14.47 30.13 28.92
C PRO A 8 -15.12 28.92 29.60
N ALA A 9 -15.01 27.75 28.97
CA ALA A 9 -15.40 26.52 29.64
C ALA A 9 -14.44 26.28 30.82
N GLU A 10 -14.93 25.74 31.94
CA GLU A 10 -14.15 25.52 33.17
C GLU A 10 -12.85 24.70 32.95
N GLU A 11 -12.76 23.99 31.83
CA GLU A 11 -11.64 23.12 31.44
C GLU A 11 -10.51 23.85 30.69
N ASP A 12 -10.67 25.13 30.35
CA ASP A 12 -9.66 25.88 29.60
C ASP A 12 -8.51 26.33 30.51
N ILE A 13 -7.28 25.93 30.15
CA ILE A 13 -6.06 26.36 30.82
C ILE A 13 -5.53 27.61 30.11
N TRP A 14 -5.31 28.67 30.90
CA TRP A 14 -4.82 29.96 30.40
C TRP A 14 -3.38 30.21 30.85
N ALA A 15 -2.54 30.74 29.95
CA ALA A 15 -1.21 31.28 30.31
C ALA A 15 -1.11 32.74 29.85
N GLY A 16 -1.28 33.66 30.80
CA GLY A 16 -1.44 35.09 30.50
C GLY A 16 -2.68 35.31 29.63
N ASP A 17 -2.54 36.09 28.55
CA ASP A 17 -3.64 36.42 27.64
C ASP A 17 -3.86 35.38 26.53
N ARG A 18 -3.16 34.24 26.57
CA ARG A 18 -3.24 33.18 25.54
C ARG A 18 -3.99 31.95 26.07
N ARG A 19 -5.01 31.51 25.32
CA ARG A 19 -5.65 30.21 25.54
C ARG A 19 -4.66 29.12 25.16
N LEU A 20 -4.20 28.33 26.13
CA LEU A 20 -3.49 27.10 25.84
C LEU A 20 -4.55 26.06 25.53
N SER A 21 -4.43 25.42 24.36
CA SER A 21 -5.34 24.33 23.99
C SER A 21 -5.30 23.25 25.05
N ARG A 22 -6.45 22.59 25.21
CA ARG A 22 -6.76 21.55 26.22
C ARG A 22 -5.56 20.66 26.59
N PRO A 23 -5.41 20.24 27.85
CA PRO A 23 -4.36 19.31 28.29
C PRO A 23 -4.39 17.94 27.60
N ASP A 24 -5.48 17.58 26.92
CA ASP A 24 -5.61 16.44 26.00
C ASP A 24 -4.97 16.68 24.61
N SER A 25 -4.53 17.90 24.33
CA SER A 25 -3.59 18.26 23.25
C SER A 25 -2.13 18.36 23.72
N SER A 26 -1.81 17.91 24.95
CA SER A 26 -0.42 17.90 25.50
C SER A 26 0.53 16.90 24.82
N LEU A 27 0.01 16.14 23.86
CA LEU A 27 0.83 15.32 23.00
C LEU A 27 1.68 16.28 22.16
N PRO A 28 3.02 16.16 22.22
CA PRO A 28 3.90 17.11 21.54
C PRO A 28 3.56 17.20 20.05
N ASP A 29 3.91 18.30 19.38
CA ASP A 29 3.59 18.51 17.95
C ASP A 29 4.11 17.37 17.02
N TRP A 30 5.06 16.57 17.50
CA TRP A 30 5.58 15.37 16.84
C TRP A 30 4.76 14.09 17.07
N TYR A 31 3.88 14.09 18.07
CA TYR A 31 2.98 13.00 18.37
C TYR A 31 1.77 13.08 17.45
N THR A 32 1.88 12.38 16.34
CA THR A 32 0.74 12.20 15.45
C THR A 32 -0.13 11.12 16.08
N PRO A 33 -1.37 11.42 16.53
CA PRO A 33 -2.26 10.42 17.11
C PRO A 33 -2.40 9.29 16.08
N ASP A 34 -2.04 8.06 16.50
CA ASP A 34 -1.98 6.83 15.71
C ASP A 34 -2.20 7.05 14.21
N VAL A 35 -1.08 7.20 13.47
CA VAL A 35 -1.09 7.18 12.01
C VAL A 35 -1.47 5.77 11.56
N ILE A 36 -2.77 5.49 11.58
CA ILE A 36 -3.36 4.34 10.91
C ILE A 36 -2.91 4.45 9.47
N TYR A 37 -2.06 3.51 9.06
CA TYR A 37 -1.51 3.44 7.72
C TYR A 37 -2.65 3.57 6.70
N ARG A 38 -2.62 4.64 5.91
CA ARG A 38 -3.55 4.79 4.78
C ARG A 38 -2.90 4.09 3.59
N PRO A 39 -3.49 3.00 3.07
CA PRO A 39 -2.89 2.29 1.95
C PRO A 39 -2.83 3.21 0.73
N ILE A 40 -1.61 3.50 0.28
CA ILE A 40 -1.36 4.33 -0.88
C ILE A 40 -1.32 3.41 -2.11
N PRO A 41 -2.28 3.50 -3.05
CA PRO A 41 -2.37 2.54 -4.16
C PRO A 41 -1.10 2.45 -5.01
N ILE A 42 -0.45 3.58 -5.28
CA ILE A 42 0.77 3.59 -6.09
C ILE A 42 1.93 2.84 -5.42
N ALA A 43 2.05 2.88 -4.10
CA ALA A 43 3.10 2.17 -3.38
C ALA A 43 2.91 0.64 -3.49
N TRP A 44 1.67 0.18 -3.38
CA TRP A 44 1.34 -1.24 -3.54
C TRP A 44 1.47 -1.71 -4.99
N PHE A 45 1.06 -0.90 -5.96
CA PHE A 45 1.29 -1.18 -7.38
C PHE A 45 2.80 -1.28 -7.70
N ALA A 46 3.58 -0.28 -7.30
CA ALA A 46 5.02 -0.23 -7.54
C ALA A 46 5.75 -1.39 -6.84
N GLY A 47 5.37 -1.70 -5.60
CA GLY A 47 5.89 -2.85 -4.87
C GLY A 47 5.61 -4.17 -5.60
N ALA A 48 4.39 -4.36 -6.09
CA ALA A 48 4.03 -5.53 -6.89
C ALA A 48 4.82 -5.60 -8.21
N LEU A 49 5.01 -4.47 -8.90
CA LEU A 49 5.80 -4.38 -10.12
C LEU A 49 7.26 -4.78 -9.88
N VAL A 50 7.90 -4.21 -8.86
CA VAL A 50 9.28 -4.54 -8.49
C VAL A 50 9.41 -6.02 -8.15
N LEU A 51 8.48 -6.55 -7.35
CA LEU A 51 8.45 -7.97 -7.03
C LEU A 51 8.29 -8.84 -8.28
N GLN A 52 7.45 -8.47 -9.24
CA GLN A 52 7.29 -9.19 -10.50
C GLN A 52 8.58 -9.19 -11.34
N CYS A 53 9.22 -8.03 -11.48
CA CYS A 53 10.48 -7.89 -12.22
C CYS A 53 11.61 -8.75 -11.65
N ILE A 54 11.62 -8.98 -10.33
CA ILE A 54 12.66 -9.79 -9.66
C ILE A 54 12.26 -11.27 -9.59
N ALA A 55 11.01 -11.55 -9.20
CA ALA A 55 10.55 -12.91 -8.94
C ALA A 55 10.43 -13.74 -10.22
N MET A 56 9.96 -13.18 -11.35
CA MET A 56 9.80 -13.94 -12.59
C MET A 56 11.13 -14.48 -13.12
N PRO A 57 12.23 -13.69 -13.21
CA PRO A 57 13.55 -14.23 -13.55
C PRO A 57 14.05 -15.30 -12.58
N ILE A 58 13.82 -15.13 -11.28
CA ILE A 58 14.22 -16.13 -10.28
C ILE A 58 13.45 -17.43 -10.49
N VAL A 59 12.13 -17.38 -10.69
CA VAL A 59 11.31 -18.56 -10.98
C VAL A 59 11.82 -19.26 -12.24
N PHE A 60 12.11 -18.51 -13.29
CA PHE A 60 12.65 -19.07 -14.53
C PHE A 60 13.98 -19.79 -14.28
N MET A 61 14.93 -19.14 -13.59
CA MET A 61 16.24 -19.74 -13.26
C MET A 61 16.11 -21.00 -12.40
N LEU A 62 15.23 -20.99 -11.40
CA LEU A 62 14.99 -22.14 -10.52
C LEU A 62 14.28 -23.31 -11.22
N THR A 63 13.58 -23.02 -12.31
CA THR A 63 12.83 -24.03 -13.08
C THR A 63 13.54 -24.40 -14.39
N LEU A 64 14.78 -23.96 -14.59
CA LEU A 64 15.61 -24.39 -15.73
C LEU A 64 15.73 -25.92 -15.77
N GLY A 65 15.52 -26.49 -16.95
CA GLY A 65 15.50 -27.94 -17.16
C GLY A 65 14.21 -28.64 -16.71
N SER A 66 13.26 -27.91 -16.10
CA SER A 66 11.91 -28.41 -15.88
C SER A 66 11.08 -28.34 -17.17
N GLY A 67 10.00 -29.13 -17.25
CA GLY A 67 9.07 -29.05 -18.37
C GLY A 67 8.28 -27.73 -18.39
N PRO A 68 7.77 -27.28 -19.55
CA PRO A 68 7.05 -26.00 -19.71
C PRO A 68 5.89 -25.80 -18.72
N ILE A 69 5.15 -26.87 -18.43
CA ILE A 69 4.01 -26.85 -17.51
C ILE A 69 4.47 -26.48 -16.09
N ALA A 70 5.62 -26.98 -15.64
CA ALA A 70 6.15 -26.66 -14.31
C ALA A 70 6.50 -25.18 -14.18
N ILE A 71 7.10 -24.60 -15.23
CA ILE A 71 7.44 -23.17 -15.29
C ILE A 71 6.16 -22.31 -15.23
N VAL A 72 5.14 -22.68 -16.00
CA VAL A 72 3.84 -21.99 -16.01
C VAL A 72 3.18 -22.03 -14.63
N MET A 73 3.13 -23.21 -14.01
CA MET A 73 2.50 -23.38 -12.69
C MET A 73 3.23 -22.60 -11.60
N ALA A 74 4.57 -22.63 -11.59
CA ALA A 74 5.37 -21.87 -10.63
C ALA A 74 5.18 -20.35 -10.82
N SER A 75 5.15 -19.88 -12.07
CA SER A 75 4.94 -18.47 -12.41
C SER A 75 3.54 -17.99 -12.01
N ALA A 76 2.51 -18.80 -12.26
CA ALA A 76 1.14 -18.51 -11.88
C ALA A 76 1.00 -18.45 -10.35
N LEU A 77 1.62 -19.38 -9.62
CA LEU A 77 1.61 -19.41 -8.16
C LEU A 77 2.25 -18.14 -7.57
N VAL A 78 3.44 -17.78 -8.04
CA VAL A 78 4.17 -16.59 -7.56
C VAL A 78 3.40 -15.32 -7.92
N THR A 79 2.91 -15.20 -9.15
CA THR A 79 2.09 -14.05 -9.56
C THR A 79 0.81 -13.93 -8.76
N GLY A 80 0.11 -15.04 -8.54
CA GLY A 80 -1.10 -15.09 -7.73
C GLY A 80 -0.84 -14.68 -6.28
N THR A 81 0.30 -15.10 -5.72
CA THR A 81 0.71 -14.74 -4.35
C THR A 81 0.98 -13.23 -4.23
N ILE A 82 1.76 -12.67 -5.16
CA ILE A 82 2.01 -11.21 -5.21
C ILE A 82 0.69 -10.45 -5.36
N GLY A 83 -0.17 -10.89 -6.29
CA GLY A 83 -1.49 -10.30 -6.53
C GLY A 83 -2.37 -10.32 -5.28
N TRP A 84 -2.46 -11.47 -4.61
CA TRP A 84 -3.26 -11.64 -3.39
C TRP A 84 -2.82 -10.70 -2.27
N ILE A 85 -1.52 -10.63 -1.98
CA ILE A 85 -0.97 -9.73 -0.95
C ILE A 85 -1.27 -8.28 -1.30
N THR A 86 -0.99 -7.89 -2.54
CA THR A 86 -1.18 -6.51 -3.02
C THR A 86 -2.66 -6.10 -2.96
N TRP A 87 -3.55 -7.04 -3.25
CA TRP A 87 -5.00 -6.82 -3.21
C TRP A 87 -5.49 -6.57 -1.79
N GLN A 88 -5.10 -7.41 -0.83
CA GLN A 88 -5.49 -7.27 0.57
C GLN A 88 -4.95 -6.00 1.22
N ARG A 89 -3.75 -5.58 0.83
CA ARG A 89 -3.01 -4.52 1.52
C ARG A 89 -3.33 -3.10 1.03
N GLY A 90 -3.92 -2.94 -0.15
CA GLY A 90 -4.30 -1.60 -0.59
C GLY A 90 -5.01 -1.48 -1.93
N ILE A 91 -4.75 -2.38 -2.89
CA ILE A 91 -5.36 -2.25 -4.22
C ILE A 91 -6.85 -2.60 -4.20
N GLY A 92 -7.31 -3.53 -3.35
CA GLY A 92 -8.71 -3.97 -3.32
C GLY A 92 -9.72 -2.84 -3.10
N ASN A 93 -9.34 -1.83 -2.33
CA ASN A 93 -10.16 -0.65 -2.01
C ASN A 93 -9.76 0.61 -2.82
N ALA A 94 -8.81 0.50 -3.75
CA ALA A 94 -8.35 1.61 -4.56
C ALA A 94 -9.34 1.96 -5.68
N ALA A 95 -9.15 3.13 -6.30
CA ALA A 95 -9.89 3.54 -7.49
C ALA A 95 -9.78 2.49 -8.61
N LEU A 96 -10.82 2.38 -9.44
CA LEU A 96 -10.92 1.37 -10.50
C LEU A 96 -9.68 1.35 -11.41
N ALA A 97 -9.15 2.52 -11.77
CA ALA A 97 -7.95 2.64 -12.60
C ALA A 97 -6.74 1.90 -12.01
N TRP A 98 -6.52 2.00 -10.69
CA TRP A 98 -5.43 1.30 -10.00
C TRP A 98 -5.62 -0.21 -9.99
N ARG A 99 -6.86 -0.67 -9.79
CA ARG A 99 -7.20 -2.10 -9.82
C ARG A 99 -6.95 -2.69 -11.21
N ILE A 100 -7.42 -2.01 -12.26
CA ILE A 100 -7.20 -2.41 -13.65
C ILE A 100 -5.70 -2.41 -13.97
N ALA A 101 -4.98 -1.32 -13.67
CA ALA A 101 -3.55 -1.23 -13.93
C ALA A 101 -2.77 -2.38 -13.26
N THR A 102 -3.10 -2.70 -11.99
CA THR A 102 -2.45 -3.79 -11.27
C THR A 102 -2.75 -5.16 -11.90
N ILE A 103 -4.02 -5.44 -12.25
CA ILE A 103 -4.40 -6.69 -12.90
C ILE A 103 -3.71 -6.84 -14.25
N THR A 104 -3.76 -5.81 -15.09
CA THR A 104 -3.13 -5.81 -16.42
C THR A 104 -1.64 -6.02 -16.32
N MET A 105 -0.98 -5.36 -15.37
CA MET A 105 0.46 -5.54 -15.14
C MET A 105 0.77 -6.98 -14.71
N LEU A 106 0.05 -7.54 -13.73
CA LEU A 106 0.30 -8.91 -13.25
C LEU A 106 0.07 -9.93 -14.35
N ALA A 107 -1.04 -9.79 -15.08
CA ALA A 107 -1.38 -10.65 -16.21
C ALA A 107 -0.36 -10.52 -17.35
N GLY A 108 0.13 -9.31 -17.63
CA GLY A 108 1.14 -9.06 -18.65
C GLY A 108 2.45 -9.78 -18.37
N PHE A 109 2.99 -9.66 -17.16
CA PHE A 109 4.22 -10.38 -16.77
C PHE A 109 4.04 -11.90 -16.81
N LEU A 110 2.90 -12.40 -16.29
CA LEU A 110 2.59 -13.82 -16.34
C LEU A 110 2.49 -14.32 -17.79
N ALA A 111 1.77 -13.60 -18.65
CA ALA A 111 1.60 -13.96 -20.05
C ALA A 111 2.94 -14.00 -20.80
N LEU A 112 3.82 -13.02 -20.57
CA LEU A 112 5.16 -13.01 -21.14
C LEU A 112 5.97 -14.23 -20.69
N ASN A 113 5.95 -14.56 -19.39
CA ASN A 113 6.71 -15.71 -18.90
C ASN A 113 6.15 -17.04 -19.41
N CYS A 114 4.82 -17.18 -19.47
CA CYS A 114 4.17 -18.34 -20.07
C CYS A 114 4.49 -18.47 -21.57
N PHE A 115 4.54 -17.36 -22.30
CA PHE A 115 4.92 -17.35 -23.71
C PHE A 115 6.34 -17.88 -23.90
N VAL A 116 7.30 -17.36 -23.13
CA VAL A 116 8.71 -17.82 -23.17
C VAL A 116 8.85 -19.29 -22.78
N ALA A 117 8.06 -19.77 -21.82
CA ALA A 117 8.11 -21.17 -21.40
C ALA A 117 7.56 -22.14 -22.46
N LEU A 118 6.62 -21.69 -23.30
CA LEU A 118 5.91 -22.51 -24.27
C LEU A 118 6.44 -22.38 -25.71
N SER A 119 7.30 -21.39 -25.98
CA SER A 119 7.99 -21.18 -27.25
C SER A 119 9.24 -22.05 -27.38
#